data_AF-A0AB38V1A9-F1
#
_entry.id   AF-A0AB38V1A9-F1
#
_cell.length_a   1.000
_cell.length_b   1.000
_cell.length_c   1.000
_cell.angle_alpha   90.00
_cell.angle_beta   90.00
_cell.angle_gamma   90.00
#
_symmetry.space_group_name_H-M   'P 1'
#
loop_
_entity.id
_entity.type
_entity.pdbx_description
1 polymer ?
#
loop_
_entity_poly.entity_id
_entity_poly.type
_entity_poly.pdbx_seq_one_letter_code
_entity_poly.pdbx_strand_id
1 'polypeptide(L)'
;MAAAAEELDVDGIRVRVTNPDRVYFPQLGSGGTKRRLVEYYRAVGRGPMLAALRDRPTHLQRFPDGIDGEEIYQKRVPQHRPDYLQTCRVTFPSGRTADALQVTHPAAIVWAAQMGTVTLHPWQVRCPDTEHPDELRIDLDPQPGTGFVQARDVAVDVLRPLLDELGLVGYPKTSGGRGVHVFFRIATDWDFIAVRRAGIALAREVERRAPDAVTTSWWKEERGERIFIDFNQNARDRTMASAYSVRRTPIATVSTPLTWDELAGADPDDYTMATVPDLVRRRDDPWAGMDDVAQSIAPLLDMVAADEERALGDMPYPPNYPKMPGEPKRVQPSRDTDLKRDARNG
;
A
#
# COMPACT_ATOMS: atom_id res chain seq x y z
N MET A 1 -4.03 -15.56 35.01
CA MET A 1 -5.44 -15.65 34.61
C MET A 1 -5.59 -14.89 33.30
N ALA A 2 -6.16 -15.49 32.25
CA ALA A 2 -6.45 -14.72 31.04
C ALA A 2 -7.47 -13.63 31.41
N ALA A 3 -7.19 -12.37 31.04
CA ALA A 3 -8.17 -11.29 31.22
C ALA A 3 -9.48 -11.67 30.53
N ALA A 4 -10.61 -11.31 31.14
CA ALA A 4 -11.92 -11.56 30.57
C ALA A 4 -12.02 -10.88 29.18
N ALA A 5 -12.83 -11.45 28.30
CA ALA A 5 -13.11 -10.82 27.03
C ALA A 5 -13.86 -9.49 27.27
N GLU A 6 -13.50 -8.48 26.50
CA GLU A 6 -14.13 -7.16 26.53
C GLU A 6 -15.05 -7.00 25.33
N GLU A 7 -16.14 -6.24 25.49
CA GLU A 7 -17.00 -5.86 24.36
C GLU A 7 -16.87 -4.36 24.11
N LEU A 8 -16.36 -4.01 22.93
CA LEU A 8 -16.24 -2.63 22.50
C LEU A 8 -17.45 -2.25 21.65
N ASP A 9 -18.10 -1.13 21.97
CA ASP A 9 -19.02 -0.48 21.04
C ASP A 9 -18.21 0.28 19.98
N VAL A 10 -18.33 -0.19 18.74
CA VAL A 10 -17.74 0.37 17.55
C VAL A 10 -18.86 0.80 16.61
N ASP A 11 -19.41 1.96 16.89
CA ASP A 11 -20.40 2.67 16.08
C ASP A 11 -21.73 1.90 16.00
N GLY A 12 -22.22 1.46 17.15
CA GLY A 12 -23.45 0.68 17.28
C GLY A 12 -23.25 -0.83 17.14
N ILE A 13 -22.05 -1.30 16.74
CA ILE A 13 -21.73 -2.73 16.64
C ILE A 13 -20.82 -3.15 17.79
N ARG A 14 -21.21 -4.20 18.52
CA ARG A 14 -20.40 -4.82 19.57
C ARG A 14 -19.31 -5.70 18.96
N VAL A 15 -18.05 -5.40 19.27
CA VAL A 15 -16.88 -6.19 18.86
C VAL A 15 -16.20 -6.79 20.09
N ARG A 16 -16.13 -8.12 20.14
CA ARG A 16 -15.49 -8.87 21.23
C ARG A 16 -13.96 -8.82 21.10
N VAL A 17 -13.25 -8.42 22.15
CA VAL A 17 -11.79 -8.36 22.23
C VAL A 17 -11.27 -9.31 23.30
N THR A 18 -10.23 -10.07 22.98
CA THR A 18 -9.62 -11.05 23.89
C THR A 18 -8.11 -10.89 23.96
N ASN A 19 -7.52 -11.32 25.07
CA ASN A 19 -6.09 -11.17 25.37
C ASN A 19 -5.59 -9.71 25.18
N PRO A 20 -6.30 -8.70 25.74
CA PRO A 20 -5.99 -7.29 25.49
C PRO A 20 -4.57 -6.92 25.94
N ASP A 21 -4.08 -7.52 27.03
CA ASP A 21 -2.76 -7.18 27.60
C ASP A 21 -1.60 -7.96 26.96
N ARG A 22 -1.87 -8.77 25.94
CA ARG A 22 -0.83 -9.46 25.17
C ARG A 22 0.08 -8.42 24.52
N VAL A 23 1.38 -8.56 24.72
CA VAL A 23 2.40 -7.69 24.11
C VAL A 23 2.51 -8.01 22.62
N TYR A 24 2.32 -6.99 21.77
CA TYR A 24 2.50 -7.08 20.32
C TYR A 24 3.81 -6.43 19.88
N PHE A 25 4.21 -5.35 20.54
CA PHE A 25 5.42 -4.57 20.23
C PHE A 25 6.30 -4.51 21.49
N PRO A 26 7.25 -5.44 21.67
CA PRO A 26 7.99 -5.55 22.92
C PRO A 26 8.77 -4.29 23.32
N GLN A 27 9.34 -3.56 22.35
CA GLN A 27 10.10 -2.33 22.61
C GLN A 27 9.24 -1.22 23.25
N LEU A 28 7.91 -1.26 23.05
CA LEU A 28 6.98 -0.29 23.63
C LEU A 28 6.45 -0.70 25.01
N GLY A 29 6.78 -1.89 25.52
CA GLY A 29 6.31 -2.39 26.81
C GLY A 29 4.78 -2.35 26.94
N SER A 30 4.28 -1.69 27.98
CA SER A 30 2.83 -1.50 28.20
C SER A 30 2.14 -0.62 27.15
N GLY A 31 2.90 0.17 26.40
CA GLY A 31 2.42 0.92 25.23
C GLY A 31 2.26 0.04 23.98
N GLY A 32 2.80 -1.18 23.98
CA GLY A 32 2.86 -2.08 22.83
C GLY A 32 1.87 -3.24 22.83
N THR A 33 0.77 -3.16 23.57
CA THR A 33 -0.16 -4.29 23.72
C THR A 33 -1.21 -4.37 22.61
N LYS A 34 -1.87 -5.53 22.50
CA LYS A 34 -3.03 -5.71 21.61
C LYS A 34 -4.14 -4.70 21.90
N ARG A 35 -4.37 -4.35 23.17
CA ARG A 35 -5.31 -3.30 23.58
C ARG A 35 -4.96 -1.97 22.91
N ARG A 36 -3.69 -1.57 22.94
CA ARG A 36 -3.23 -0.31 22.33
C ARG A 36 -3.44 -0.29 20.82
N LEU A 37 -3.17 -1.42 20.14
CA LEU A 37 -3.45 -1.58 18.71
C LEU A 37 -4.96 -1.45 18.40
N VAL A 38 -5.81 -2.11 19.19
CA VAL A 38 -7.27 -2.05 19.05
C VAL A 38 -7.81 -0.65 19.32
N GLU A 39 -7.31 0.02 20.36
CA GLU A 39 -7.66 1.40 20.71
C GLU A 39 -7.28 2.38 19.60
N TYR A 40 -6.07 2.23 19.04
CA TYR A 40 -5.61 2.99 17.88
C TYR A 40 -6.59 2.85 16.70
N TYR A 41 -6.86 1.61 16.29
CA TYR A 41 -7.75 1.36 15.15
C TYR A 41 -9.18 1.82 15.40
N ARG A 42 -9.67 1.73 16.64
CA ARG A 42 -10.97 2.30 17.01
C ARG A 42 -10.98 3.83 16.90
N ALA A 43 -9.88 4.49 17.26
CA ALA A 43 -9.78 5.95 17.22
C ALA A 43 -9.74 6.50 15.78
N VAL A 44 -8.98 5.89 14.88
CA VAL A 44 -8.86 6.35 13.48
C VAL A 44 -9.91 5.73 12.54
N GLY A 45 -10.45 4.57 12.91
CA GLY A 45 -11.29 3.73 12.06
C GLY A 45 -12.68 4.27 11.75
N ARG A 46 -13.19 5.29 12.47
CA ARG A 46 -14.48 5.94 12.15
C ARG A 46 -14.36 7.06 11.11
N GLY A 47 -13.18 7.65 10.97
CA GLY A 47 -12.94 8.82 10.14
C GLY A 47 -12.15 8.48 8.88
N PRO A 48 -10.98 9.12 8.67
CA PRO A 48 -10.27 9.09 7.39
C PRO A 48 -9.79 7.68 7.00
N MET A 49 -9.53 6.80 7.97
CA MET A 49 -9.20 5.40 7.67
C MET A 49 -10.36 4.64 7.02
N LEU A 50 -11.60 4.87 7.46
CA LEU A 50 -12.76 4.24 6.82
C LEU A 50 -12.94 4.79 5.40
N ALA A 51 -12.77 6.10 5.20
CA ALA A 51 -12.86 6.70 3.87
C ALA A 51 -11.88 6.04 2.89
N ALA A 52 -10.62 5.85 3.30
CA ALA A 52 -9.59 5.20 2.48
C ALA A 52 -9.85 3.70 2.20
N LEU A 53 -10.58 3.01 3.08
CA LEU A 53 -10.83 1.57 2.99
C LEU A 53 -12.23 1.20 2.50
N ARG A 54 -13.15 2.17 2.40
CA ARG A 54 -14.56 1.92 2.17
C ARG A 54 -14.78 1.07 0.93
N ASP A 55 -15.52 0.00 1.12
CA ASP A 55 -15.89 -0.99 0.10
C ASP A 55 -14.71 -1.72 -0.56
N ARG A 56 -13.50 -1.60 -0.02
CA ARG A 56 -12.32 -2.31 -0.55
C ARG A 56 -12.24 -3.73 0.01
N PRO A 57 -12.02 -4.75 -0.84
CA PRO A 57 -11.60 -6.05 -0.37
C PRO A 57 -10.19 -5.93 0.22
N THR A 58 -9.95 -6.53 1.38
CA THR A 58 -8.77 -6.27 2.20
C THR A 58 -8.17 -7.57 2.73
N HIS A 59 -6.87 -7.77 2.47
CA HIS A 59 -6.08 -8.83 3.09
C HIS A 59 -5.55 -8.38 4.45
N LEU A 60 -5.31 -9.34 5.35
CA LEU A 60 -4.90 -9.07 6.72
C LEU A 60 -3.50 -9.65 6.98
N GLN A 61 -2.55 -8.81 7.38
CA GLN A 61 -1.25 -9.25 7.89
C GLN A 61 -1.33 -9.36 9.41
N ARG A 62 -1.34 -10.60 9.91
CA ARG A 62 -1.65 -10.92 11.30
C ARG A 62 -0.43 -11.42 12.04
N PHE A 63 -0.35 -11.04 13.31
CA PHE A 63 0.68 -11.43 14.28
C PHE A 63 0.00 -11.82 15.59
N PRO A 64 -0.64 -13.00 15.67
CA PRO A 64 -1.46 -13.37 16.82
C PRO A 64 -0.70 -13.30 18.16
N ASP A 65 0.60 -13.61 18.13
CA ASP A 65 1.53 -13.63 19.26
C ASP A 65 2.48 -12.41 19.30
N GLY A 66 2.19 -11.35 18.53
CA GLY A 66 3.04 -10.15 18.42
C GLY A 66 4.05 -10.21 17.28
N ILE A 67 4.72 -9.07 17.00
CA ILE A 67 5.49 -8.88 15.75
C ILE A 67 6.73 -9.77 15.61
N ASP A 68 7.19 -10.36 16.70
CA ASP A 68 8.31 -11.31 16.75
C ASP A 68 7.85 -12.78 16.63
N GLY A 69 6.54 -13.01 16.64
CA GLY A 69 5.92 -14.33 16.51
C GLY A 69 5.60 -14.72 15.06
N GLU A 70 4.67 -15.66 14.92
CA GLU A 70 4.19 -16.12 13.61
C GLU A 70 3.50 -15.00 12.83
N GLU A 71 3.87 -14.88 11.56
CA GLU A 71 3.23 -13.98 10.60
C GLU A 71 2.25 -14.76 9.72
N ILE A 72 0.98 -14.34 9.72
CA ILE A 72 -0.09 -14.94 8.93
C ILE A 72 -0.61 -13.93 7.92
N TYR A 73 -0.37 -14.17 6.63
CA TYR A 73 -0.94 -13.36 5.55
C TYR A 73 -2.29 -13.93 5.09
N GLN A 74 -3.38 -13.42 5.66
CA GLN A 74 -4.73 -13.95 5.44
C GLN A 74 -5.45 -13.21 4.31
N LYS A 75 -5.65 -13.91 3.18
CA LYS A 75 -6.39 -13.38 2.02
C LYS A 75 -7.89 -13.68 2.07
N ARG A 76 -8.22 -14.94 2.39
CA ARG A 76 -9.60 -15.41 2.53
C ARG A 76 -10.11 -15.13 3.93
N VAL A 77 -11.30 -14.57 4.03
CA VAL A 77 -12.00 -14.39 5.31
C VAL A 77 -12.43 -15.75 5.89
N PRO A 78 -12.37 -15.99 7.21
CA PRO A 78 -12.79 -17.25 7.80
C PRO A 78 -14.25 -17.60 7.50
N GLN A 79 -14.57 -18.90 7.42
CA GLN A 79 -15.95 -19.38 7.26
C GLN A 79 -16.81 -18.99 8.46
N HIS A 80 -16.27 -19.18 9.67
CA HIS A 80 -16.92 -18.76 10.91
C HIS A 80 -16.46 -17.35 11.25
N ARG A 81 -17.38 -16.39 11.14
CA ARG A 81 -17.12 -14.98 11.36
C ARG A 81 -18.39 -14.27 11.86
N PRO A 82 -18.29 -13.11 12.54
CA PRO A 82 -19.46 -12.35 12.93
C PRO A 82 -20.35 -11.95 11.74
N ASP A 83 -21.67 -11.97 11.95
CA ASP A 83 -22.68 -11.73 10.90
C ASP A 83 -22.62 -10.32 10.30
N TYR A 84 -22.08 -9.34 11.04
CA TYR A 84 -21.94 -7.97 10.56
C TYR A 84 -20.80 -7.79 9.54
N LEU A 85 -19.93 -8.79 9.34
CA LEU A 85 -18.82 -8.69 8.40
C LEU A 85 -19.27 -8.95 6.97
N GLN A 86 -19.03 -7.97 6.11
CA GLN A 86 -19.23 -8.10 4.68
C GLN A 86 -17.99 -8.67 3.99
N THR A 87 -18.22 -9.29 2.85
CA THR A 87 -17.18 -9.94 2.07
C THR A 87 -17.37 -9.67 0.60
N CYS A 88 -16.27 -9.61 -0.11
CA CYS A 88 -16.25 -9.34 -1.53
C CYS A 88 -15.36 -10.35 -2.24
N ARG A 89 -15.87 -10.87 -3.36
CA ARG A 89 -15.17 -11.88 -4.15
C ARG A 89 -14.10 -11.20 -5.00
N VAL A 90 -12.85 -11.58 -4.80
CA VAL A 90 -11.71 -11.09 -5.60
C VAL A 90 -11.18 -12.19 -6.52
N THR A 91 -10.58 -11.78 -7.64
CA THR A 91 -9.91 -12.67 -8.60
C THR A 91 -8.39 -12.49 -8.51
N PHE A 92 -7.67 -13.55 -8.16
CA PHE A 92 -6.21 -13.59 -8.12
C PHE A 92 -5.59 -13.67 -9.52
N PRO A 93 -4.29 -13.42 -9.70
CA PRO A 93 -3.62 -13.49 -11.00
C PRO A 93 -3.66 -14.88 -11.66
N SER A 94 -4.00 -15.93 -10.90
CA SER A 94 -4.20 -17.29 -11.41
C SER A 94 -5.60 -17.55 -11.97
N GLY A 95 -6.52 -16.58 -11.87
CA GLY A 95 -7.95 -16.75 -12.15
C GLY A 95 -8.74 -17.39 -10.99
N ARG A 96 -8.06 -17.89 -9.95
CA ARG A 96 -8.73 -18.38 -8.73
C ARG A 96 -9.39 -17.22 -7.99
N THR A 97 -10.51 -17.50 -7.34
CA THR A 97 -11.25 -16.50 -6.56
C THR A 97 -11.30 -16.81 -5.07
N ALA A 98 -11.42 -15.77 -4.25
CA ALA A 98 -11.70 -15.89 -2.82
C ALA A 98 -12.58 -14.75 -2.31
N ASP A 99 -13.31 -15.01 -1.24
CA ASP A 99 -14.01 -13.97 -0.51
C ASP A 99 -13.02 -13.32 0.48
N ALA A 100 -12.70 -12.06 0.23
CA ALA A 100 -11.90 -11.22 1.10
C ALA A 100 -12.81 -10.42 2.04
N LEU A 101 -12.26 -9.90 3.13
CA LEU A 101 -12.97 -8.96 3.99
C LEU A 101 -13.28 -7.68 3.19
N GLN A 102 -14.54 -7.26 3.12
CA GLN A 102 -14.91 -5.94 2.59
C GLN A 102 -15.08 -4.98 3.77
N VAL A 103 -14.34 -3.87 3.75
CA VAL A 103 -14.42 -2.88 4.83
C VAL A 103 -15.56 -1.91 4.55
N THR A 104 -16.72 -2.14 5.17
CA THR A 104 -17.91 -1.27 5.05
C THR A 104 -18.22 -0.49 6.32
N HIS A 105 -17.61 -0.87 7.44
CA HIS A 105 -17.89 -0.31 8.76
C HIS A 105 -16.62 -0.34 9.65
N PRO A 106 -16.44 0.62 10.59
CA PRO A 106 -15.30 0.64 11.52
C PRO A 106 -15.15 -0.65 12.34
N ALA A 107 -16.26 -1.33 12.62
CA ALA A 107 -16.28 -2.62 13.31
C ALA A 107 -15.50 -3.72 12.58
N ALA A 108 -15.41 -3.67 11.24
CA ALA A 108 -14.60 -4.61 10.46
C ALA A 108 -13.09 -4.40 10.71
N ILE A 109 -12.65 -3.15 10.84
CA ILE A 109 -11.26 -2.79 11.15
C ILE A 109 -10.90 -3.25 12.57
N VAL A 110 -11.76 -2.95 13.55
CA VAL A 110 -11.54 -3.36 14.95
C VAL A 110 -11.59 -4.88 15.09
N TRP A 111 -12.46 -5.56 14.36
CA TRP A 111 -12.47 -7.03 14.29
C TRP A 111 -11.16 -7.57 13.72
N ALA A 112 -10.64 -6.97 12.64
CA ALA A 112 -9.36 -7.38 12.08
C ALA A 112 -8.23 -7.24 13.13
N ALA A 113 -8.20 -6.14 13.87
CA ALA A 113 -7.25 -5.93 14.97
C ALA A 113 -7.42 -6.97 16.09
N GLN A 114 -8.66 -7.32 16.46
CA GLN A 114 -8.94 -8.42 17.38
C GLN A 114 -8.39 -9.76 16.88
N MET A 115 -8.43 -10.02 15.58
CA MET A 115 -7.84 -11.21 14.96
C MET A 115 -6.30 -11.18 14.93
N GLY A 116 -5.68 -10.14 15.49
CA GLY A 116 -4.24 -9.93 15.52
C GLY A 116 -3.68 -9.26 14.27
N THR A 117 -4.52 -8.62 13.47
CA THR A 117 -4.06 -7.88 12.28
C THR A 117 -3.29 -6.64 12.71
N VAL A 118 -2.02 -6.56 12.34
CA VAL A 118 -1.21 -5.35 12.50
C VAL A 118 -1.37 -4.45 11.29
N THR A 119 -1.34 -5.01 10.06
CA THR A 119 -1.43 -4.23 8.81
C THR A 119 -2.61 -4.69 7.96
N LEU A 120 -3.43 -3.74 7.49
CA LEU A 120 -4.46 -4.00 6.48
C LEU A 120 -3.92 -3.71 5.08
N HIS A 121 -4.24 -4.59 4.13
CA HIS A 121 -3.78 -4.49 2.75
C HIS A 121 -4.97 -4.46 1.78
N PRO A 122 -5.53 -3.27 1.51
CA PRO A 122 -6.64 -3.11 0.59
C PRO A 122 -6.20 -3.31 -0.85
N TRP A 123 -7.07 -3.95 -1.63
CA TRP A 123 -6.96 -3.92 -3.08
C TRP A 123 -7.21 -2.49 -3.61
N GLN A 124 -6.73 -2.20 -4.81
CA GLN A 124 -6.92 -0.94 -5.53
C GLN A 124 -8.29 -0.82 -6.22
N VAL A 125 -9.26 -1.64 -5.82
CA VAL A 125 -10.63 -1.70 -6.36
C VAL A 125 -11.65 -1.50 -5.24
N ARG A 126 -12.87 -1.14 -5.61
CA ARG A 126 -14.04 -1.12 -4.72
C ARG A 126 -15.06 -2.16 -5.18
N CYS A 127 -15.71 -2.81 -4.24
CA CYS A 127 -16.76 -3.78 -4.53
C CYS A 127 -18.05 -3.07 -5.00
N PRO A 128 -18.82 -3.65 -5.94
CA PRO A 128 -18.63 -4.97 -6.54
C PRO A 128 -17.70 -5.01 -7.76
N ASP A 129 -17.24 -3.87 -8.29
CA ASP A 129 -16.36 -3.83 -9.46
C ASP A 129 -14.90 -4.12 -9.09
N THR A 130 -14.58 -5.41 -9.05
CA THR A 130 -13.23 -5.87 -8.69
C THR A 130 -12.28 -6.01 -9.87
N GLU A 131 -12.70 -5.58 -11.06
CA GLU A 131 -11.93 -5.73 -12.30
C GLU A 131 -11.29 -4.42 -12.75
N HIS A 132 -11.87 -3.27 -12.37
CA HIS A 132 -11.37 -1.94 -12.71
C HIS A 132 -10.88 -1.18 -11.47
N PRO A 133 -9.56 -0.96 -11.32
CA PRO A 133 -9.04 -0.16 -10.22
C PRO A 133 -9.58 1.27 -10.22
N ASP A 134 -9.92 1.78 -9.04
CA ASP A 134 -10.17 3.21 -8.81
C ASP A 134 -8.93 3.92 -8.25
N GLU A 135 -7.83 3.19 -8.02
CA GLU A 135 -6.54 3.72 -7.59
C GLU A 135 -5.39 3.29 -8.50
N LEU A 136 -4.64 4.27 -9.02
CA LEU A 136 -3.24 4.05 -9.43
C LEU A 136 -2.34 4.31 -8.22
N ARG A 137 -1.31 3.48 -8.04
CA ARG A 137 -0.40 3.54 -6.89
C ARG A 137 1.05 3.64 -7.35
N ILE A 138 1.78 4.61 -6.81
CA ILE A 138 3.23 4.73 -6.96
C ILE A 138 3.89 4.38 -5.63
N ASP A 139 4.88 3.49 -5.68
CA ASP A 139 5.64 3.00 -4.53
C ASP A 139 7.11 3.36 -4.73
N LEU A 140 7.58 4.33 -3.95
CA LEU A 140 8.95 4.80 -3.96
C LEU A 140 9.71 4.02 -2.88
N ASP A 141 10.42 2.96 -3.29
CA ASP A 141 11.09 1.99 -2.42
C ASP A 141 12.61 2.22 -2.38
N PRO A 142 13.16 2.73 -1.25
CA PRO A 142 14.60 2.91 -1.11
C PRO A 142 15.36 1.58 -1.16
N GLN A 143 16.31 1.47 -2.09
CA GLN A 143 17.23 0.34 -2.17
C GLN A 143 18.40 0.52 -1.16
N PRO A 144 19.21 -0.52 -0.89
CA PRO A 144 20.39 -0.37 -0.03
C PRO A 144 21.25 0.84 -0.44
N GLY A 145 21.70 1.62 0.54
CA GLY A 145 22.38 2.91 0.31
C GLY A 145 21.46 4.14 0.34
N THR A 146 20.14 3.95 0.22
CA THR A 146 19.13 5.03 0.27
C THR A 146 18.13 4.82 1.41
N GLY A 147 17.35 5.87 1.72
CA GLY A 147 16.34 5.86 2.77
C GLY A 147 15.15 6.77 2.47
N PHE A 148 14.40 7.12 3.53
CA PHE A 148 13.18 7.90 3.42
C PHE A 148 13.41 9.29 2.83
N VAL A 149 14.51 9.94 3.18
CA VAL A 149 14.88 11.26 2.66
C VAL A 149 14.92 11.24 1.12
N GLN A 150 15.62 10.27 0.51
CA GLN A 150 15.67 10.17 -0.95
C GLN A 150 14.30 9.84 -1.57
N ALA A 151 13.48 8.99 -0.94
CA ALA A 151 12.13 8.71 -1.45
C ALA A 151 11.22 9.94 -1.37
N ARG A 152 11.32 10.70 -0.28
CA ARG A 152 10.61 11.97 -0.08
C ARG A 152 11.02 13.00 -1.11
N ASP A 153 12.31 13.19 -1.32
CA ASP A 153 12.83 14.19 -2.27
C ASP A 153 12.41 13.83 -3.70
N VAL A 154 12.50 12.55 -4.10
CA VAL A 154 11.94 12.10 -5.40
C VAL A 154 10.43 12.36 -5.51
N ALA A 155 9.67 12.13 -4.43
CA ALA A 155 8.23 12.39 -4.42
C ALA A 155 7.90 13.88 -4.60
N VAL A 156 8.57 14.74 -3.84
CA VAL A 156 8.26 16.18 -3.76
C VAL A 156 8.86 16.97 -4.91
N ASP A 157 10.09 16.65 -5.31
CA ASP A 157 10.87 17.47 -6.26
C ASP A 157 10.77 16.98 -7.70
N VAL A 158 10.38 15.71 -7.92
CA VAL A 158 10.30 15.12 -9.26
C VAL A 158 8.89 14.66 -9.60
N LEU A 159 8.29 13.81 -8.75
CA LEU A 159 6.97 13.26 -9.04
C LEU A 159 5.89 14.34 -8.97
N ARG A 160 5.78 15.12 -7.88
CA ARG A 160 4.75 16.16 -7.74
C ARG A 160 4.74 17.17 -8.91
N PRO A 161 5.87 17.78 -9.33
CA PRO A 161 5.87 18.69 -10.49
C PRO A 161 5.46 18.00 -11.80
N LEU A 162 5.87 16.74 -12.00
CA LEU A 162 5.41 15.96 -13.16
C LEU A 162 3.90 15.73 -13.13
N LEU A 163 3.31 15.50 -11.95
CA LEU A 163 1.86 15.39 -11.83
C LEU A 163 1.16 16.71 -12.17
N ASP A 164 1.70 17.84 -11.70
CA ASP A 164 1.19 19.17 -12.02
C ASP A 164 1.22 19.43 -13.55
N GLU A 165 2.30 19.05 -14.24
CA GLU A 165 2.41 19.13 -15.71
C GLU A 165 1.36 18.29 -16.44
N LEU A 166 1.04 17.11 -15.88
CA LEU A 166 0.05 16.19 -16.43
C LEU A 166 -1.40 16.54 -16.04
N GLY A 167 -1.60 17.57 -15.20
CA GLY A 167 -2.90 17.91 -14.64
C GLY A 167 -3.46 16.82 -13.72
N LEU A 168 -2.59 16.04 -13.08
CA LEU A 168 -2.94 14.97 -12.15
C LEU A 168 -2.69 15.40 -10.71
N VAL A 169 -3.54 14.93 -9.80
CA VAL A 169 -3.43 15.13 -8.36
C VAL A 169 -3.08 13.81 -7.69
N GLY A 170 -1.91 13.78 -7.04
CA GLY A 170 -1.45 12.67 -6.22
C GLY A 170 -1.62 12.95 -4.72
N TYR A 171 -1.87 11.90 -3.96
CA TYR A 171 -2.10 11.93 -2.51
C TYR A 171 -1.01 11.10 -1.81
N PRO A 172 -0.02 11.75 -1.17
CA PRO A 172 1.09 11.03 -0.57
C PRO A 172 0.79 10.50 0.82
N LYS A 173 1.48 9.41 1.18
CA LYS A 173 1.58 8.91 2.56
C LYS A 173 2.96 8.32 2.81
N THR A 174 3.43 8.40 4.04
CA THR A 174 4.56 7.55 4.45
C THR A 174 4.14 6.09 4.30
N SER A 175 5.08 5.20 3.95
CA SER A 175 4.80 3.76 4.04
C SER A 175 4.71 3.28 5.50
N GLY A 176 5.30 4.02 6.44
CA GLY A 176 5.61 3.58 7.80
C GLY A 176 6.84 2.66 7.88
N GLY A 177 7.48 2.38 6.73
CA GLY A 177 8.85 1.89 6.66
C GLY A 177 9.74 2.99 6.10
N ARG A 178 10.63 2.64 5.16
CA ARG A 178 11.56 3.60 4.54
C ARG A 178 10.98 4.32 3.32
N GLY A 179 9.93 3.81 2.70
CA GLY A 179 9.41 4.34 1.43
C GLY A 179 8.26 5.33 1.56
N VAL A 180 7.86 5.89 0.42
CA VAL A 180 6.72 6.78 0.24
C VAL A 180 5.74 6.13 -0.75
N HIS A 181 4.44 6.22 -0.46
CA HIS A 181 3.41 5.84 -1.43
C HIS A 181 2.67 7.09 -1.89
N VAL A 182 2.34 7.17 -3.18
CA VAL A 182 1.50 8.24 -3.75
C VAL A 182 0.33 7.60 -4.49
N PHE A 183 -0.89 7.96 -4.10
CA PHE A 183 -2.11 7.40 -4.66
C PHE A 183 -2.80 8.42 -5.57
N PHE A 184 -3.49 7.90 -6.58
CA PHE A 184 -4.27 8.67 -7.53
C PHE A 184 -5.68 8.11 -7.53
N ARG A 185 -6.70 8.94 -7.32
CA ARG A 185 -8.08 8.53 -7.61
C ARG A 185 -8.29 8.62 -9.12
N ILE A 186 -8.64 7.50 -9.73
CA ILE A 186 -8.89 7.39 -11.17
C ILE A 186 -10.32 6.90 -11.45
N ALA A 187 -10.85 7.21 -12.64
CA ALA A 187 -12.09 6.60 -13.10
C ALA A 187 -11.91 5.09 -13.31
N THR A 188 -12.97 4.31 -13.11
CA THR A 188 -12.97 2.84 -13.22
C THR A 188 -13.21 2.36 -14.65
N ASP A 189 -12.62 3.06 -15.62
CA ASP A 189 -12.76 2.74 -17.06
C ASP A 189 -11.69 1.76 -17.56
N TRP A 190 -10.70 1.43 -16.71
CA TRP A 190 -9.51 0.67 -17.08
C TRP A 190 -9.29 -0.53 -16.18
N ASP A 191 -8.79 -1.62 -16.77
CA ASP A 191 -8.43 -2.82 -16.02
C ASP A 191 -7.04 -2.71 -15.36
N PHE A 192 -6.66 -3.72 -14.59
CA PHE A 192 -5.34 -3.79 -13.94
C PHE A 192 -4.16 -3.71 -14.93
N ILE A 193 -4.32 -4.18 -16.17
CA ILE A 193 -3.25 -4.16 -17.16
C ILE A 193 -2.99 -2.73 -17.60
N ALA A 194 -4.04 -2.00 -17.99
CA ALA A 194 -3.95 -0.60 -18.40
C ALA A 194 -3.43 0.29 -17.26
N VAL A 195 -3.95 0.13 -16.03
CA VAL A 195 -3.48 0.89 -14.86
C VAL A 195 -2.01 0.60 -14.54
N ARG A 196 -1.57 -0.66 -14.65
CA ARG A 196 -0.15 -1.01 -14.49
C ARG A 196 0.72 -0.41 -15.60
N ARG A 197 0.27 -0.42 -16.86
CA ARG A 197 1.00 0.18 -17.98
C ARG A 197 1.16 1.69 -17.79
N ALA A 198 0.11 2.38 -17.36
CA ALA A 198 0.17 3.80 -16.99
C ALA A 198 1.19 4.05 -15.87
N GLY A 199 1.19 3.21 -14.83
CA GLY A 199 2.18 3.28 -13.75
C GLY A 199 3.63 3.05 -14.21
N ILE A 200 3.85 2.18 -15.20
CA ILE A 200 5.18 1.96 -15.82
C ILE A 200 5.64 3.22 -16.56
N ALA A 201 4.78 3.81 -17.40
CA ALA A 201 5.14 5.01 -18.17
C ALA A 201 5.46 6.19 -17.24
N LEU A 202 4.67 6.37 -16.18
CA LEU A 202 4.93 7.37 -15.15
C LEU A 202 6.27 7.11 -14.45
N ALA A 203 6.54 5.86 -14.04
CA ALA A 203 7.80 5.48 -13.39
C ALA A 203 9.03 5.76 -14.27
N ARG A 204 8.94 5.45 -15.57
CA ARG A 204 10.01 5.73 -16.54
C ARG A 204 10.25 7.21 -16.75
N GLU A 205 9.20 8.02 -16.74
CA GLU A 205 9.36 9.47 -16.86
C GLU A 205 10.04 10.07 -15.64
N VAL A 206 9.68 9.62 -14.44
CA VAL A 206 10.40 10.00 -13.21
C VAL A 206 11.86 9.55 -13.26
N GLU A 207 12.14 8.32 -13.72
CA GLU A 207 13.51 7.83 -13.92
C GLU A 207 14.31 8.66 -14.93
N ARG A 208 13.72 9.05 -16.06
CA ARG A 208 14.38 9.91 -17.06
C ARG A 208 14.72 11.30 -16.52
N ARG A 209 13.87 11.84 -15.64
CA ARG A 209 14.08 13.16 -15.01
C ARG A 209 15.12 13.12 -13.90
N ALA A 210 15.31 11.98 -13.25
CA ALA A 210 16.24 11.81 -12.14
C ALA A 210 17.00 10.46 -12.19
N PRO A 211 17.78 10.18 -13.24
CA PRO A 211 18.35 8.85 -13.49
C PRO A 211 19.42 8.43 -12.47
N ASP A 212 20.02 9.39 -11.77
CA ASP A 212 20.99 9.11 -10.71
C ASP A 212 20.31 8.80 -9.37
N ALA A 213 19.05 9.18 -9.19
CA ALA A 213 18.29 9.00 -7.95
C ALA A 213 17.21 7.91 -8.05
N VAL A 214 16.76 7.58 -9.26
CA VAL A 214 15.60 6.72 -9.50
C VAL A 214 15.95 5.58 -10.45
N THR A 215 15.35 4.41 -10.22
CA THR A 215 15.46 3.28 -11.14
C THR A 215 14.14 2.53 -11.31
N THR A 216 13.92 1.98 -12.50
CA THR A 216 12.86 0.99 -12.76
C THR A 216 13.42 -0.41 -13.04
N SER A 217 14.74 -0.64 -12.86
CA SER A 217 15.31 -1.96 -13.16
C SER A 217 14.69 -3.07 -12.30
N TRP A 218 14.27 -4.12 -12.99
CA TRP A 218 13.69 -5.30 -12.37
C TRP A 218 14.74 -6.09 -11.57
N TRP A 219 15.99 -6.11 -12.04
CA TRP A 219 17.09 -6.83 -11.40
C TRP A 219 17.67 -6.02 -10.26
N LYS A 220 17.68 -6.57 -9.04
CA LYS A 220 18.18 -5.86 -7.85
C LYS A 220 19.64 -5.43 -8.00
N GLU A 221 20.45 -6.24 -8.67
CA GLU A 221 21.86 -5.97 -8.95
C GLU A 221 22.10 -4.75 -9.87
N GLU A 222 21.10 -4.34 -10.65
CA GLU A 222 21.20 -3.20 -11.59
C GLU A 222 20.66 -1.89 -10.99
N ARG A 223 20.01 -1.95 -9.82
CA ARG A 223 19.36 -0.77 -9.22
C ARG A 223 20.36 0.26 -8.69
N GLY A 224 21.47 -0.21 -8.13
CA GLY A 224 22.42 0.63 -7.39
C GLY A 224 21.78 1.29 -6.16
N GLU A 225 22.37 2.40 -5.71
CA GLU A 225 21.89 3.19 -4.58
C GLU A 225 20.84 4.22 -5.02
N ARG A 226 19.71 3.72 -5.54
CA ARG A 226 18.61 4.54 -6.08
C ARG A 226 17.28 4.19 -5.44
N ILE A 227 16.29 5.06 -5.59
CA ILE A 227 14.89 4.78 -5.29
C ILE A 227 14.32 3.92 -6.42
N PHE A 228 13.85 2.72 -6.09
CA PHE A 228 13.15 1.88 -7.03
C PHE A 228 11.67 2.27 -7.05
N ILE A 229 11.13 2.53 -8.24
CA ILE A 229 9.68 2.71 -8.40
C ILE A 229 9.06 1.34 -8.68
N ASP A 230 8.40 0.74 -7.68
CA ASP A 230 7.78 -0.58 -7.83
C ASP A 230 6.44 -0.50 -8.60
N PHE A 231 6.55 -0.36 -9.92
CA PHE A 231 5.41 -0.34 -10.84
C PHE A 231 4.54 -1.61 -10.76
N ASN A 232 5.09 -2.73 -10.27
CA ASN A 232 4.33 -3.96 -10.14
C ASN A 232 3.30 -3.90 -9.03
N GLN A 233 3.31 -2.89 -8.14
CA GLN A 233 2.29 -2.70 -7.10
C GLN A 233 0.89 -2.44 -7.67
N ASN A 234 0.79 -2.04 -8.94
CA ASN A 234 -0.48 -1.91 -9.66
C ASN A 234 -1.02 -3.23 -10.21
N ALA A 235 -0.27 -4.34 -10.11
CA ALA A 235 -0.77 -5.66 -10.46
C ALA A 235 -1.79 -6.18 -9.43
N ARG A 236 -2.59 -7.18 -9.81
CA ARG A 236 -3.50 -7.88 -8.87
C ARG A 236 -2.72 -8.55 -7.73
N ASP A 237 -3.33 -8.63 -6.56
CA ASP A 237 -2.83 -9.41 -5.40
C ASP A 237 -1.43 -8.98 -4.92
N ARG A 238 -1.16 -7.68 -4.99
CA ARG A 238 0.03 -7.05 -4.44
C ARG A 238 -0.26 -6.46 -3.07
N THR A 239 0.69 -6.59 -2.17
CA THR A 239 0.53 -6.15 -0.79
C THR A 239 0.99 -4.70 -0.68
N MET A 240 0.09 -3.82 -0.25
CA MET A 240 0.41 -2.43 0.07
C MET A 240 -0.36 -2.04 1.32
N ALA A 241 0.34 -1.49 2.32
CA ALA A 241 -0.30 -1.11 3.58
C ALA A 241 -1.33 0.00 3.33
N SER A 242 -2.51 -0.09 3.95
CA SER A 242 -3.53 0.96 3.86
C SER A 242 -3.02 2.26 4.46
N ALA A 243 -3.63 3.38 4.07
CA ALA A 243 -3.61 4.58 4.90
C ALA A 243 -4.06 4.22 6.33
N TYR A 244 -3.35 4.75 7.32
CA TYR A 244 -3.54 4.51 8.75
C TYR A 244 -3.34 3.05 9.23
N SER A 245 -2.73 2.18 8.42
CA SER A 245 -2.30 0.88 8.95
C SER A 245 -1.04 1.03 9.80
N VAL A 246 -1.06 0.41 10.98
CA VAL A 246 0.15 0.14 11.76
C VAL A 246 1.05 -0.82 10.97
N ARG A 247 2.36 -0.68 11.11
CA ARG A 247 3.36 -1.52 10.45
C ARG A 247 4.05 -2.43 11.47
N ARG A 248 4.62 -3.53 10.97
CA ARG A 248 5.49 -4.44 11.72
C ARG A 248 6.87 -3.80 11.95
N THR A 249 6.91 -2.73 12.72
CA THR A 249 8.15 -2.05 13.15
C THR A 249 8.24 -2.05 14.67
N PRO A 250 9.44 -1.95 15.25
CA PRO A 250 9.60 -2.02 16.70
C PRO A 250 8.82 -0.94 17.48
N ILE A 251 8.61 0.23 16.86
CA ILE A 251 7.88 1.36 17.45
C ILE A 251 6.43 1.50 16.95
N ALA A 252 5.89 0.49 16.24
CA ALA A 252 4.53 0.50 15.71
C ALA A 252 4.21 1.75 14.86
N THR A 253 5.10 2.07 13.92
CA THR A 253 4.91 3.14 12.93
C THR A 253 3.63 2.93 12.11
N VAL A 254 3.10 4.00 11.54
CA VAL A 254 1.84 4.04 10.78
C VAL A 254 2.10 4.56 9.37
N SER A 255 1.50 3.92 8.37
CA SER A 255 1.45 4.46 7.00
C SER A 255 0.51 5.68 6.98
N THR A 256 1.07 6.88 7.05
CA THR A 256 0.30 8.08 7.43
C THR A 256 0.09 9.00 6.24
N PRO A 257 -1.16 9.28 5.84
CA PRO A 257 -1.49 10.33 4.86
C PRO A 257 -0.93 11.69 5.27
N LEU A 258 -0.36 12.41 4.31
CA LEU A 258 0.23 13.74 4.50
C LEU A 258 -0.18 14.64 3.35
N THR A 259 -0.15 15.94 3.58
CA THR A 259 -0.08 16.91 2.49
C THR A 259 1.32 16.84 1.85
N TRP A 260 1.47 17.37 0.64
CA TRP A 260 2.79 17.46 0.02
C TRP A 260 3.78 18.31 0.83
N ASP A 261 3.30 19.37 1.47
CA ASP A 261 4.13 20.26 2.27
C ASP A 261 4.55 19.60 3.59
N GLU A 262 3.67 18.83 4.22
CA GLU A 262 4.04 17.98 5.37
C GLU A 262 5.04 16.90 4.96
N LEU A 263 4.85 16.25 3.79
CA LEU A 263 5.76 15.23 3.30
C LEU A 263 7.19 15.78 3.17
N ALA A 264 7.36 16.99 2.65
CA ALA A 264 8.67 17.62 2.44
C ALA A 264 9.53 17.74 3.72
N GLY A 265 8.88 17.80 4.89
CA GLY A 265 9.54 17.87 6.20
C GLY A 265 9.39 16.62 7.07
N ALA A 266 8.78 15.54 6.56
CA ALA A 266 8.36 14.41 7.37
C ALA A 266 9.53 13.53 7.85
N ASP A 267 9.35 12.90 9.01
CA ASP A 267 10.06 11.71 9.46
C ASP A 267 9.01 10.60 9.71
N PRO A 268 9.13 9.40 9.08
CA PRO A 268 8.15 8.33 9.29
C PRO A 268 8.05 7.87 10.76
N ASP A 269 9.08 8.05 11.58
CA ASP A 269 9.10 7.62 12.98
C ASP A 269 8.24 8.52 13.89
N ASP A 270 7.89 9.73 13.44
CA ASP A 270 6.95 10.63 14.14
C ASP A 270 5.52 10.07 14.16
N TYR A 271 5.19 9.19 13.21
CA TYR A 271 3.85 8.66 13.03
C TYR A 271 3.75 7.21 13.52
N THR A 272 3.28 7.05 14.75
CA THR A 272 3.08 5.75 15.39
C THR A 272 1.63 5.57 15.83
N MET A 273 1.25 4.36 16.22
CA MET A 273 -0.08 4.11 16.79
C MET A 273 -0.36 4.93 18.05
N ALA A 274 0.68 5.46 18.71
CA ALA A 274 0.55 6.31 19.88
C ALA A 274 0.35 7.80 19.53
N THR A 275 0.92 8.28 18.42
CA THR A 275 0.93 9.72 18.08
C THR A 275 -0.15 10.10 17.07
N VAL A 276 -0.46 9.22 16.13
CA VAL A 276 -1.41 9.49 15.02
C VAL A 276 -2.84 9.81 15.48
N PRO A 277 -3.43 9.21 16.53
CA PRO A 277 -4.77 9.58 16.98
C PRO A 277 -4.90 11.07 17.35
N ASP A 278 -3.87 11.64 17.98
CA ASP A 278 -3.84 13.07 18.32
C ASP A 278 -3.61 13.95 17.09
N LEU A 279 -2.87 13.47 16.10
CA LEU A 279 -2.71 14.15 14.82
C LEU A 279 -4.06 14.24 14.10
N VAL A 280 -4.75 13.11 13.91
CA VAL A 280 -6.05 13.04 13.21
C VAL A 280 -7.13 13.91 13.87
N ARG A 281 -7.11 14.07 15.21
CA ARG A 281 -8.08 14.92 15.91
C ARG A 281 -7.84 16.42 15.71
N ARG A 282 -6.59 16.82 15.48
CA ARG A 282 -6.16 18.23 15.52
C ARG A 282 -6.02 18.87 14.14
N ARG A 283 -6.07 18.10 13.06
CA ARG A 283 -5.96 18.59 11.68
C ARG A 283 -7.03 18.00 10.79
N ASP A 284 -7.30 18.70 9.69
CA ASP A 284 -8.13 18.18 8.60
C ASP A 284 -7.43 17.00 7.91
N ASP A 285 -8.22 16.12 7.28
CA ASP A 285 -7.69 14.98 6.54
C ASP A 285 -6.95 15.44 5.27
N PRO A 286 -5.63 15.17 5.13
CA PRO A 286 -4.88 15.54 3.92
C PRO A 286 -5.40 14.89 2.64
N TRP A 287 -6.18 13.81 2.76
CA TRP A 287 -6.78 13.09 1.63
C TRP A 287 -8.28 13.37 1.45
N ALA A 288 -8.85 14.36 2.15
CA ALA A 288 -10.29 14.64 2.11
C ALA A 288 -10.84 14.82 0.69
N GLY A 289 -10.08 15.48 -0.19
CA GLY A 289 -10.50 15.72 -1.58
C GLY A 289 -10.19 14.59 -2.56
N MET A 290 -9.63 13.46 -2.11
CA MET A 290 -9.22 12.37 -3.02
C MET A 290 -10.38 11.80 -3.82
N ASP A 291 -11.58 11.75 -3.24
CA ASP A 291 -12.77 11.20 -3.91
C ASP A 291 -13.58 12.27 -4.69
N ASP A 292 -13.15 13.54 -4.67
CA ASP A 292 -13.88 14.63 -5.36
C ASP A 292 -13.73 14.55 -6.89
N VAL A 293 -12.61 14.02 -7.37
CA VAL A 293 -12.28 13.95 -8.80
C VAL A 293 -11.78 12.55 -9.15
N ALA A 294 -12.57 11.83 -9.95
CA ALA A 294 -12.13 10.62 -10.64
C ALA A 294 -11.32 11.00 -11.89
N GLN A 295 -9.99 10.92 -11.79
CA GLN A 295 -9.09 11.37 -12.84
C GLN A 295 -9.03 10.38 -14.00
N SER A 296 -8.82 10.89 -15.22
CA SER A 296 -8.51 10.04 -16.36
C SER A 296 -7.03 9.67 -16.38
N ILE A 297 -6.70 8.41 -16.66
CA ILE A 297 -5.31 8.00 -16.92
C ILE A 297 -4.89 8.20 -18.39
N ALA A 298 -5.75 8.79 -19.23
CA ALA A 298 -5.44 9.02 -20.64
C ALA A 298 -4.08 9.74 -20.88
N PRO A 299 -3.70 10.78 -20.13
CA PRO A 299 -2.37 11.40 -20.28
C PRO A 299 -1.22 10.39 -20.07
N LEU A 300 -1.38 9.45 -19.14
CA LEU A 300 -0.39 8.40 -18.90
C LEU A 300 -0.41 7.34 -20.01
N LEU A 301 -1.56 7.07 -20.63
CA LEU A 301 -1.66 6.17 -21.77
C LEU A 301 -1.03 6.78 -23.04
N ASP A 302 -1.10 8.11 -23.22
CA ASP A 302 -0.35 8.80 -24.27
C ASP A 302 1.16 8.65 -24.05
N MET A 303 1.63 8.71 -22.80
CA MET A 303 3.01 8.40 -22.46
C MET A 303 3.38 6.93 -22.73
N VAL A 304 2.45 6.00 -22.51
CA VAL A 304 2.63 4.59 -22.89
C VAL A 304 2.84 4.46 -24.40
N ALA A 305 2.03 5.14 -25.21
CA ALA A 305 2.18 5.13 -26.67
C ALA A 305 3.53 5.73 -27.11
N ALA A 306 3.95 6.85 -26.52
CA ALA A 306 5.25 7.45 -26.79
C ALA A 306 6.43 6.54 -26.37
N ASP A 307 6.29 5.78 -25.29
CA ASP A 307 7.27 4.76 -24.90
C ASP A 307 7.30 3.60 -25.90
N GLU A 308 6.16 3.17 -26.44
CA GLU A 308 6.09 2.13 -27.48
C GLU A 308 6.78 2.57 -28.77
N GLU A 309 6.65 3.83 -29.17
CA GLU A 309 7.41 4.43 -30.29
C GLU A 309 8.94 4.39 -30.06
N ARG A 310 9.37 4.41 -28.79
CA ARG A 310 10.79 4.25 -28.37
C ARG A 310 11.20 2.79 -28.20
N ALA A 311 10.36 1.84 -28.60
CA ALA A 311 10.53 0.40 -28.37
C ALA A 311 10.60 0.01 -26.88
N LEU A 312 10.06 0.85 -25.98
CA LEU A 312 9.96 0.58 -24.55
C LEU A 312 8.57 -0.02 -24.24
N GLY A 313 8.43 -1.33 -24.46
CA GLY A 313 7.17 -2.05 -24.22
C GLY A 313 6.86 -2.32 -22.73
N ASP A 314 6.15 -3.42 -22.46
CA ASP A 314 5.85 -3.84 -21.08
C ASP A 314 7.13 -4.18 -20.28
N MET A 315 7.02 -4.19 -18.95
CA MET A 315 8.11 -4.57 -18.04
C MET A 315 7.80 -5.89 -17.33
N PRO A 316 8.82 -6.64 -16.85
CA PRO A 316 8.56 -7.94 -16.24
C PRO A 316 7.69 -7.87 -14.99
N TYR A 317 6.80 -8.85 -14.86
CA TYR A 317 6.06 -9.11 -13.63
C TYR A 317 6.97 -9.75 -12.55
N PRO A 318 6.54 -9.82 -11.28
CA PRO A 318 7.31 -10.50 -10.24
C PRO A 318 7.62 -11.97 -10.59
N PRO A 319 8.76 -12.55 -10.14
CA PRO A 319 9.22 -13.88 -10.57
C PRO A 319 8.20 -15.02 -10.40
N ASN A 320 7.35 -14.94 -9.37
CA ASN A 320 6.34 -15.95 -9.03
C ASN A 320 4.92 -15.51 -9.39
N TYR A 321 4.76 -14.50 -10.24
CA TYR A 321 3.45 -13.94 -10.57
C TYR A 321 2.72 -14.85 -11.58
N PRO A 322 1.58 -15.47 -11.22
CA PRO A 322 0.85 -16.36 -12.13
C PRO A 322 0.36 -15.61 -13.37
N LYS A 323 0.23 -16.32 -14.50
CA LYS A 323 -0.43 -15.81 -15.71
C LYS A 323 -1.90 -16.19 -15.68
N MET A 324 -2.78 -15.30 -16.11
CA MET A 324 -4.19 -15.63 -16.33
C MET A 324 -4.36 -16.41 -17.65
N PRO A 325 -5.28 -17.38 -17.73
CA PRO A 325 -5.66 -17.97 -19.01
C PRO A 325 -6.11 -16.87 -19.99
N GLY A 326 -5.54 -16.85 -21.20
CA GLY A 326 -5.84 -15.83 -22.21
C GLY A 326 -5.08 -14.51 -22.07
N GLU A 327 -4.21 -14.37 -21.06
CA GLU A 327 -3.36 -13.18 -20.90
C GLU A 327 -2.31 -13.06 -22.04
N PRO A 328 -2.04 -11.84 -22.55
CA PRO A 328 -0.96 -11.60 -23.51
C PRO A 328 0.41 -12.10 -23.05
N LYS A 329 1.35 -12.27 -23.99
CA LYS A 329 2.73 -12.66 -23.67
C LYS A 329 3.42 -11.55 -22.86
N ARG A 330 3.75 -11.86 -21.60
CA ARG A 330 4.59 -11.01 -20.74
C ARG A 330 6.03 -10.96 -21.20
N VAL A 331 6.64 -9.79 -21.07
CA VAL A 331 8.08 -9.59 -21.22
C VAL A 331 8.83 -10.41 -20.17
N GLN A 332 9.81 -11.20 -20.62
CA GLN A 332 10.70 -11.95 -19.72
C GLN A 332 11.85 -11.05 -19.28
N PRO A 333 12.32 -11.17 -18.03
CA PRO A 333 13.54 -10.51 -17.60
C PRO A 333 14.72 -10.94 -18.49
N SER A 334 15.35 -10.00 -19.19
CA SER A 334 16.67 -10.22 -19.81
C SER A 334 17.74 -9.69 -18.85
N ARG A 335 18.75 -10.50 -18.53
CA ARG A 335 19.96 -10.01 -17.83
C ARG A 335 20.97 -9.57 -18.87
N ASP A 336 21.65 -8.47 -18.62
CA ASP A 336 22.90 -8.19 -19.30
C ASP A 336 24.00 -9.10 -18.73
N THR A 337 24.39 -10.12 -19.48
CA THR A 337 25.42 -11.08 -19.06
C THR A 337 26.85 -10.52 -19.17
N ASP A 338 27.03 -9.35 -19.80
CA ASP A 338 28.35 -8.82 -20.12
C ASP A 338 28.96 -8.04 -18.94
N LEU A 339 28.14 -7.49 -18.02
CA LEU A 339 28.60 -6.85 -16.77
C LEU A 339 29.43 -7.78 -15.85
N LYS A 340 29.26 -9.11 -15.95
CA LYS A 340 30.04 -10.07 -15.16
C LYS A 340 31.41 -10.41 -15.76
N ARG A 341 31.69 -9.95 -16.98
CA ARG A 341 32.90 -10.30 -17.71
C ARG A 341 34.05 -9.33 -17.40
N ASP A 342 33.74 -8.07 -17.11
CA ASP A 342 34.74 -7.04 -16.85
C ASP A 342 35.27 -7.05 -15.40
N ALA A 343 34.48 -7.54 -14.43
CA ALA A 343 34.91 -7.67 -13.03
C ALA A 343 35.87 -8.86 -12.76
N ARG A 344 36.23 -9.64 -13.78
CA ARG A 344 37.19 -10.77 -13.66
C ARG A 344 38.53 -10.54 -14.36
N ASN A 345 38.72 -9.38 -14.99
CA ASN A 345 39.94 -9.02 -15.71
C ASN A 345 40.52 -7.65 -15.27
N GLY A 346 40.14 -7.14 -14.09
CA GLY A 346 40.66 -5.91 -13.50
C GLY A 346 41.53 -6.16 -12.28
#